data_AF-A0A3C0VCS2-F1
#
_entry.id   AF-A0A3C0VCS2-F1
#
_cell.length_a   1.000
_cell.length_b   1.000
_cell.length_c   1.000
_cell.angle_alpha   90.00
_cell.angle_beta   90.00
_cell.angle_gamma   90.00
#
_symmetry.space_group_name_H-M   'P 1'
#
loop_
_entity.id
_entity.type
_entity.pdbx_description
1 polymer ?
#
loop_
_entity_poly.entity_id
_entity_poly.type
_entity_poly.pdbx_seq_one_letter_code
_entity_poly.pdbx_strand_id
1 'polypeptide(L)'
;MNVRTVTELVATYGATRGGLIAMLEEIQHDHGYLPEDVLRQLAAATSRSLVDIYGIATFYKAFTLAPRGRHVITVCLGTACHVRGAPRIVGEFERLLAIKAGDTTADGEFTLETVNCLGACALGPIVVADGRYFSNVSTAEVADILARTRAGVDAADPGKTERDIPMCVRCPRCEHSLLDPSRALDGHPSIRLDSAFDGVRGWVRLSSLYGSRSTDAEYGAPEGVAAEYFCPHCHARLTGPPRCAECDAPLLRISVRGGGVFLRCSRSGCNERFLDVRGPGAPAEPPRGLPAESART
;
A
#
# COMPACT_ATOMS: atom_id res chain seq x y z
N MET A 1 -20.20 12.07 -4.97
CA MET A 1 -19.82 11.30 -6.17
C MET A 1 -20.08 12.18 -7.37
N ASN A 2 -19.04 12.55 -8.10
CA ASN A 2 -19.14 13.45 -9.25
C ASN A 2 -19.21 12.55 -10.49
N VAL A 3 -20.42 12.28 -10.99
CA VAL A 3 -20.62 11.40 -12.14
C VAL A 3 -20.01 12.10 -13.36
N ARG A 4 -18.86 11.62 -13.83
CA ARG A 4 -18.24 12.16 -15.04
C ARG A 4 -19.15 11.88 -16.21
N THR A 5 -19.41 12.90 -17.03
CA THR A 5 -20.31 12.71 -18.18
C THR A 5 -19.56 11.89 -19.24
N VAL A 6 -20.24 10.99 -19.93
CA VAL A 6 -19.65 10.15 -21.01
C VAL A 6 -18.84 10.99 -22.01
N THR A 7 -19.27 12.22 -22.29
CA THR A 7 -18.57 13.17 -23.16
C THR A 7 -17.18 13.56 -22.65
N GLU A 8 -17.00 13.69 -21.33
CA GLU A 8 -15.71 14.02 -20.70
C GLU A 8 -14.74 12.83 -20.78
N LEU A 9 -15.25 11.61 -20.61
CA LEU A 9 -14.47 10.38 -20.77
C LEU A 9 -13.96 10.22 -22.20
N VAL A 10 -14.81 10.49 -23.18
CA VAL A 10 -14.43 10.45 -24.60
C VAL A 10 -13.38 11.51 -24.94
N ALA A 11 -13.49 12.71 -24.35
CA ALA A 11 -12.48 13.77 -24.52
C ALA A 11 -11.12 13.40 -23.89
N THR A 12 -11.12 12.67 -22.78
CA THR A 12 -9.91 12.31 -22.03
C THR A 12 -9.14 11.15 -22.67
N TYR A 13 -9.83 10.08 -23.06
CA TYR A 13 -9.19 8.83 -23.52
C TYR A 13 -9.23 8.65 -25.04
N GLY A 14 -10.03 9.45 -25.75
CA GLY A 14 -10.20 9.38 -27.21
C GLY A 14 -10.99 8.13 -27.67
N ALA A 15 -11.54 8.19 -28.88
CA ALA A 15 -12.39 7.12 -29.46
C ALA A 15 -11.62 5.87 -29.96
N THR A 16 -10.41 5.60 -29.42
CA THR A 16 -9.58 4.47 -29.83
C THR A 16 -10.02 3.15 -29.18
N ARG A 17 -9.54 1.99 -29.65
CA ARG A 17 -9.90 0.67 -29.06
C ARG A 17 -9.39 0.53 -27.62
N GLY A 18 -8.18 1.01 -27.34
CA GLY A 18 -7.62 1.03 -25.98
C GLY A 18 -8.35 1.99 -25.05
N GLY A 19 -8.78 3.15 -25.55
CA GLY A 19 -9.56 4.12 -24.77
C GLY A 19 -10.90 3.55 -24.29
N LEU A 20 -11.52 2.63 -25.04
CA LEU A 20 -12.82 2.06 -24.65
C LEU A 20 -12.76 1.22 -23.37
N ILE A 21 -11.67 0.46 -23.16
CA ILE A 21 -11.52 -0.33 -21.92
C ILE A 21 -11.39 0.61 -20.72
N ALA A 22 -10.56 1.65 -20.81
CA ALA A 22 -10.40 2.64 -19.75
C ALA A 22 -11.71 3.40 -19.45
N MET A 23 -12.50 3.74 -20.48
CA MET A 23 -13.81 4.35 -20.28
C MET A 23 -14.79 3.42 -19.57
N LEU A 24 -14.81 2.13 -19.91
CA LEU A 24 -15.65 1.13 -19.23
C LEU A 24 -15.20 0.92 -17.78
N GLU A 25 -13.89 0.92 -17.50
CA GLU A 25 -13.35 0.85 -16.15
C GLU A 25 -13.83 2.03 -15.29
N GLU A 26 -13.75 3.26 -15.83
CA GLU A 26 -14.21 4.46 -15.11
C GLU A 26 -15.73 4.44 -14.88
N ILE A 27 -16.52 4.06 -15.90
CA ILE A 27 -17.99 3.92 -15.75
C ILE A 27 -18.32 2.89 -14.66
N GLN A 28 -17.64 1.75 -14.66
CA GLN A 28 -17.84 0.74 -13.63
C GLN A 28 -17.38 1.21 -12.25
N HIS A 29 -16.32 2.01 -12.16
CA HIS A 29 -15.88 2.60 -10.91
C HIS A 29 -16.93 3.58 -10.35
N ASP A 30 -17.52 4.41 -11.20
CA ASP A 30 -18.50 5.41 -10.80
C ASP A 30 -19.87 4.81 -10.45
N HIS A 31 -20.31 3.79 -11.18
CA HIS A 31 -21.63 3.18 -11.03
C HIS A 31 -21.62 1.84 -10.26
N GLY A 32 -20.46 1.23 -10.03
CA GLY A 32 -20.29 -0.12 -9.45
C GLY A 32 -20.57 -1.27 -10.43
N TYR A 33 -21.17 -0.98 -11.59
CA TYR A 33 -21.48 -1.90 -12.67
C TYR A 33 -21.60 -1.11 -13.99
N LEU A 34 -21.86 -1.78 -15.10
CA LEU A 34 -22.05 -1.18 -16.42
C LEU A 34 -23.54 -1.11 -16.78
N PRO A 35 -24.23 0.01 -16.51
CA PRO A 35 -25.65 0.14 -16.82
C PRO A 35 -25.88 0.37 -18.32
N GLU A 36 -26.96 -0.22 -18.84
CA GLU A 36 -27.25 -0.26 -20.28
C GLU A 36 -27.44 1.13 -20.91
N ASP A 37 -28.07 2.06 -20.18
CA ASP A 37 -28.31 3.43 -20.61
C ASP A 37 -26.98 4.20 -20.82
N VAL A 38 -26.01 4.02 -19.93
CA VAL A 38 -24.67 4.63 -20.06
C VAL A 38 -23.89 3.98 -21.21
N LEU A 39 -23.98 2.66 -21.38
CA LEU A 39 -23.37 1.97 -22.52
C LEU A 39 -23.95 2.44 -23.87
N ARG A 40 -25.25 2.72 -23.94
CA ARG A 40 -25.90 3.30 -25.13
C ARG A 40 -25.39 4.71 -25.43
N GLN A 41 -25.21 5.54 -24.39
CA GLN A 41 -24.62 6.87 -24.54
C GLN A 41 -23.16 6.78 -25.02
N LEU A 42 -22.38 5.85 -24.47
CA LEU A 42 -20.99 5.61 -24.87
C LEU A 42 -20.89 5.14 -26.34
N ALA A 43 -21.80 4.26 -26.77
CA ALA A 43 -21.90 3.81 -28.16
C ALA A 43 -22.12 4.99 -29.11
N ALA A 44 -23.08 5.88 -28.77
CA ALA A 44 -23.38 7.07 -29.56
C ALA A 44 -22.21 8.06 -29.59
N ALA A 45 -21.55 8.29 -28.45
CA ALA A 45 -20.44 9.25 -28.35
C ALA A 45 -19.15 8.76 -29.03
N THR A 46 -18.93 7.45 -29.10
CA THR A 46 -17.73 6.85 -29.72
C THR A 46 -17.96 6.41 -31.17
N SER A 47 -19.17 6.61 -31.72
CA SER A 47 -19.58 6.14 -33.04
C SER A 47 -19.36 4.63 -33.25
N ARG A 48 -19.62 3.83 -32.20
CA ARG A 48 -19.47 2.37 -32.21
C ARG A 48 -20.80 1.66 -32.05
N SER A 49 -20.85 0.41 -32.51
CA SER A 49 -22.02 -0.43 -32.28
C SER A 49 -22.10 -0.81 -30.80
N LEU A 50 -23.33 -0.84 -30.27
CA LEU A 50 -23.58 -1.32 -28.91
C LEU A 50 -23.12 -2.79 -28.75
N VAL A 51 -23.24 -3.58 -29.82
CA VAL A 51 -22.82 -4.98 -29.86
C VAL A 51 -21.31 -5.12 -29.62
N ASP A 52 -20.49 -4.25 -30.20
CA ASP A 52 -19.03 -4.26 -29.98
C ASP A 52 -18.67 -3.97 -28.51
N ILE A 53 -19.39 -3.03 -27.89
CA ILE A 53 -19.18 -2.67 -26.48
C ILE A 53 -19.60 -3.81 -25.57
N TYR A 54 -20.76 -4.43 -25.81
CA TYR A 54 -21.17 -5.63 -25.08
C TYR A 54 -20.22 -6.80 -25.29
N GLY A 55 -19.70 -6.97 -26.51
CA GLY A 55 -18.67 -7.97 -26.80
C GLY A 55 -17.44 -7.82 -25.90
N ILE A 56 -16.98 -6.58 -25.68
CA ILE A 56 -15.86 -6.31 -24.77
C ILE A 56 -16.25 -6.51 -23.30
N ALA A 57 -17.40 -5.96 -22.89
CA ALA A 57 -17.88 -6.06 -21.51
C ALA A 57 -18.14 -7.52 -21.08
N THR A 58 -18.56 -8.38 -22.00
CA THR A 58 -18.76 -9.82 -21.73
C THR A 58 -17.49 -10.65 -21.87
N PHE A 59 -16.53 -10.19 -22.68
CA PHE A 59 -15.26 -10.89 -22.87
C PHE A 59 -14.36 -10.82 -21.63
N TYR A 60 -14.25 -9.64 -21.00
CA TYR A 60 -13.44 -9.45 -19.80
C TYR A 60 -14.26 -9.71 -18.53
N LYS A 61 -13.84 -10.72 -17.74
CA LYS A 61 -14.42 -11.03 -16.43
C LYS A 61 -14.33 -9.90 -15.39
N ALA A 62 -13.50 -8.89 -15.63
CA ALA A 62 -13.40 -7.71 -14.77
C ALA A 62 -14.65 -6.81 -14.85
N PHE A 63 -15.39 -6.87 -15.96
CA PHE A 63 -16.58 -6.07 -16.17
C PHE A 63 -17.84 -6.80 -15.72
N THR A 64 -18.76 -6.03 -15.12
CA THR A 64 -20.02 -6.56 -14.56
C THR A 64 -21.20 -5.77 -15.11
N LEU A 65 -22.13 -6.49 -15.74
CA LEU A 65 -23.35 -5.91 -16.32
C LEU A 65 -24.51 -5.89 -15.31
N ALA A 66 -24.41 -6.69 -14.24
CA ALA A 66 -25.39 -6.75 -13.18
C ALA A 66 -24.97 -5.85 -12.00
N PRO A 67 -25.94 -5.27 -11.26
CA PRO A 67 -25.64 -4.49 -10.07
C PRO A 67 -24.94 -5.37 -9.02
N ARG A 68 -23.83 -4.86 -8.49
CA ARG A 68 -23.10 -5.46 -7.38
C ARG A 68 -23.57 -4.86 -6.05
N GLY A 69 -23.44 -5.64 -5.00
CA GLY A 69 -23.61 -5.19 -3.64
C GLY A 69 -22.51 -4.20 -3.26
N ARG A 70 -22.69 -3.54 -2.12
CA ARG A 70 -21.71 -2.58 -1.59
C ARG A 70 -20.32 -3.20 -1.40
N HIS A 71 -20.28 -4.47 -1.02
CA HIS A 71 -19.08 -5.22 -0.73
C HIS A 71 -18.95 -6.42 -1.66
N VAL A 72 -17.79 -6.55 -2.31
CA VAL A 72 -17.53 -7.65 -3.25
C VAL A 72 -16.50 -8.59 -2.65
N ILE A 73 -16.90 -9.86 -2.50
CA ILE A 73 -16.06 -10.93 -1.98
C ILE A 73 -15.72 -11.88 -3.11
N THR A 74 -14.45 -11.99 -3.46
CA THR A 74 -13.95 -12.91 -4.51
C THR A 74 -13.11 -14.02 -3.88
N VAL A 75 -13.54 -15.28 -4.05
CA VAL A 75 -12.80 -16.45 -3.56
C VAL A 75 -12.01 -17.12 -4.69
N CYS A 76 -10.73 -17.42 -4.45
CA CYS A 76 -9.89 -18.13 -5.41
C CYS A 76 -10.18 -19.64 -5.41
N LEU A 77 -10.63 -20.16 -6.54
CA LEU A 77 -10.84 -21.59 -6.80
C LEU A 77 -9.78 -22.21 -7.72
N GLY A 78 -8.59 -21.60 -7.81
CA GLY A 78 -7.48 -22.16 -8.58
C GLY A 78 -6.98 -23.46 -8.03
N THR A 79 -6.31 -24.27 -8.84
CA THR A 79 -5.87 -25.63 -8.48
C THR A 79 -5.19 -25.69 -7.11
N ALA A 80 -4.27 -24.76 -6.82
CA ALA A 80 -3.59 -24.69 -5.53
C ALA A 80 -4.56 -24.39 -4.36
N CYS A 81 -5.48 -23.44 -4.52
CA CYS A 81 -6.46 -23.08 -3.50
C CYS A 81 -7.53 -24.17 -3.35
N HIS A 82 -7.91 -24.80 -4.46
CA HIS A 82 -8.88 -25.88 -4.52
C HIS A 82 -8.44 -27.08 -3.68
N VAL A 83 -7.20 -27.55 -3.90
CA VAL A 83 -6.62 -28.66 -3.13
C VAL A 83 -6.46 -28.32 -1.65
N ARG A 84 -6.24 -27.04 -1.32
CA ARG A 84 -6.15 -26.53 0.06
C ARG A 84 -7.52 -26.30 0.73
N GLY A 85 -8.62 -26.63 0.05
CA GLY A 85 -9.96 -26.61 0.64
C GLY A 85 -10.78 -25.34 0.37
N ALA A 86 -10.41 -24.51 -0.62
CA ALA A 86 -11.20 -23.33 -1.00
C ALA A 86 -12.69 -23.59 -1.29
N PRO A 87 -13.13 -24.75 -1.85
CA PRO A 87 -14.55 -25.04 -2.01
C PRO A 87 -15.33 -25.05 -0.68
N ARG A 88 -14.68 -25.43 0.42
CA ARG A 88 -15.30 -25.40 1.76
C ARG A 88 -15.47 -23.97 2.25
N ILE A 89 -14.52 -23.09 1.91
CA ILE A 89 -14.59 -21.67 2.23
C ILE A 89 -15.76 -21.03 1.47
N VAL A 90 -15.89 -21.31 0.18
CA VAL A 90 -17.05 -20.85 -0.62
C VAL A 90 -18.36 -21.33 0.01
N GLY A 91 -18.46 -22.62 0.36
CA GLY A 91 -19.66 -23.18 0.99
C GLY A 91 -20.01 -22.50 2.32
N GLU A 92 -19.01 -22.07 3.10
CA GLU A 92 -19.26 -21.34 4.35
C GLU A 92 -19.74 -19.90 4.10
N PHE A 93 -19.21 -19.22 3.07
CA PHE A 93 -19.76 -17.93 2.63
C PHE A 93 -21.20 -18.06 2.15
N GLU A 94 -21.51 -19.07 1.33
CA GLU A 94 -22.88 -19.35 0.86
C GLU A 94 -23.84 -19.58 2.04
N ARG A 95 -23.38 -20.33 3.07
CA ARG A 95 -24.18 -20.63 4.26
C ARG A 95 -24.45 -19.38 5.11
N LEU A 96 -23.45 -18.54 5.33
CA LEU A 96 -23.55 -17.35 6.17
C LEU A 96 -24.32 -16.20 5.50
N LEU A 97 -24.15 -16.03 4.20
CA LEU A 97 -24.83 -14.99 3.43
C LEU A 97 -26.17 -15.45 2.84
N ALA A 98 -26.48 -16.76 2.90
CA ALA A 98 -27.67 -17.37 2.32
C ALA A 98 -27.84 -17.10 0.80
N ILE A 99 -26.74 -17.02 0.08
CA ILE A 99 -26.68 -16.80 -1.39
C ILE A 99 -25.80 -17.87 -2.06
N LYS A 100 -25.80 -17.92 -3.39
CA LYS A 100 -24.87 -18.75 -4.16
C LYS A 100 -23.71 -17.93 -4.72
N ALA A 101 -22.60 -18.61 -5.01
CA ALA A 101 -21.50 -17.99 -5.73
C ALA A 101 -21.98 -17.46 -7.09
N GLY A 102 -21.82 -16.15 -7.30
CA GLY A 102 -22.31 -15.39 -8.45
C GLY A 102 -23.47 -14.44 -8.12
N ASP A 103 -24.10 -14.59 -6.94
CA ASP A 103 -25.25 -13.79 -6.54
C ASP A 103 -24.89 -12.65 -5.57
N THR A 104 -25.82 -11.71 -5.46
CA THR A 104 -25.81 -10.61 -4.50
C THR A 104 -26.90 -10.83 -3.46
N THR A 105 -26.64 -10.49 -2.21
CA THR A 105 -27.61 -10.56 -1.11
C THR A 105 -28.81 -9.62 -1.37
N ALA A 106 -29.98 -9.99 -0.85
CA ALA A 106 -31.23 -9.24 -1.07
C ALA A 106 -31.21 -7.82 -0.45
N ASP A 107 -30.35 -7.59 0.55
CA ASP A 107 -30.09 -6.28 1.15
C ASP A 107 -29.14 -5.41 0.31
N GLY A 108 -28.55 -5.96 -0.76
CA GLY A 108 -27.56 -5.28 -1.59
C GLY A 108 -26.23 -5.01 -0.87
N GLU A 109 -25.96 -5.65 0.26
CA GLU A 109 -24.70 -5.45 0.99
C GLU A 109 -23.54 -6.25 0.42
N PHE A 110 -23.73 -7.52 0.06
CA PHE A 110 -22.65 -8.43 -0.32
C PHE A 110 -22.89 -9.10 -1.68
N THR A 111 -21.84 -9.14 -2.51
CA THR A 111 -21.77 -10.01 -3.68
C THR A 111 -20.69 -11.06 -3.46
N LEU A 112 -21.04 -12.33 -3.65
CA LEU A 112 -20.10 -13.45 -3.56
C LEU A 112 -19.70 -13.88 -4.97
N GLU A 113 -18.42 -13.81 -5.28
CA GLU A 113 -17.86 -14.22 -6.57
C GLU A 113 -16.75 -15.25 -6.39
N THR A 114 -16.54 -16.04 -7.44
CA THR A 114 -15.42 -16.99 -7.50
C THR A 114 -14.58 -16.73 -8.73
N VAL A 115 -13.26 -16.81 -8.58
CA VAL A 115 -12.31 -16.66 -9.67
C VAL A 115 -11.42 -17.88 -9.78
N ASN A 116 -10.99 -18.20 -11.00
CA ASN A 116 -10.11 -19.33 -11.25
C ASN A 116 -8.71 -19.13 -10.68
N CYS A 117 -8.10 -17.96 -10.75
CA CYS A 117 -6.76 -17.77 -10.19
C CYS A 117 -6.51 -16.30 -9.88
N LEU A 118 -5.93 -16.03 -8.71
CA LEU A 118 -5.45 -14.71 -8.29
C LEU A 118 -3.92 -14.57 -8.38
N GLY A 119 -3.21 -15.60 -8.88
CA GLY A 119 -1.76 -15.56 -9.10
C GLY A 119 -0.89 -15.67 -7.83
N ALA A 120 -1.47 -15.68 -6.64
CA ALA A 120 -0.74 -15.71 -5.36
C ALA A 120 -0.73 -17.09 -4.68
N CYS A 121 -0.47 -18.17 -5.42
CA CYS A 121 -0.61 -19.56 -4.95
C CYS A 121 0.14 -19.89 -3.64
N ALA A 122 1.24 -19.19 -3.33
CA ALA A 122 1.99 -19.36 -2.08
C ALA A 122 1.17 -19.02 -0.82
N LEU A 123 0.18 -18.12 -0.96
CA LEU A 123 -0.66 -17.60 0.11
C LEU A 123 -2.05 -18.26 0.16
N GLY A 124 -2.26 -19.29 -0.66
CA GLY A 124 -3.55 -19.99 -0.77
C GLY A 124 -3.91 -20.77 0.50
N PRO A 125 -5.21 -20.85 0.89
CA PRO A 125 -6.39 -20.28 0.21
C PRO A 125 -6.52 -18.75 0.33
N ILE A 126 -6.95 -18.10 -0.76
CA ILE A 126 -7.08 -16.64 -0.83
C ILE A 126 -8.53 -16.23 -1.00
N VAL A 127 -8.94 -15.23 -0.22
CA VAL A 127 -10.18 -14.48 -0.39
C VAL A 127 -9.82 -13.02 -0.57
N VAL A 128 -10.50 -12.33 -1.47
CA VAL A 128 -10.39 -10.87 -1.63
C VAL A 128 -11.72 -10.26 -1.23
N ALA A 129 -11.72 -9.25 -0.36
CA ALA A 129 -12.91 -8.47 -0.06
C ALA A 129 -12.60 -6.99 -0.28
N ASP A 130 -13.37 -6.32 -1.13
CA ASP A 130 -13.19 -4.91 -1.52
C ASP A 130 -11.76 -4.55 -1.92
N GLY A 131 -11.09 -5.46 -2.66
CA GLY A 131 -9.71 -5.28 -3.12
C GLY A 131 -8.63 -5.67 -2.10
N ARG A 132 -8.97 -5.98 -0.85
CA ARG A 132 -8.01 -6.46 0.14
C ARG A 132 -7.85 -7.97 0.10
N TYR A 133 -6.60 -8.43 0.09
CA TYR A 133 -6.25 -9.85 0.10
C TYR A 133 -6.23 -10.41 1.52
N PHE A 134 -6.90 -11.54 1.71
CA PHE A 134 -6.84 -12.38 2.90
C PHE A 134 -6.16 -13.70 2.51
N SER A 135 -5.04 -14.01 3.16
CA SER A 135 -4.22 -15.20 2.89
C SER A 135 -4.44 -16.29 3.93
N ASN A 136 -4.18 -17.54 3.55
CA ASN A 136 -4.31 -18.72 4.43
C ASN A 136 -5.69 -18.83 5.11
N VAL A 137 -6.74 -18.39 4.41
CA VAL A 137 -8.08 -18.31 4.98
C VAL A 137 -8.60 -19.71 5.29
N SER A 138 -9.12 -19.86 6.51
CA SER A 138 -9.86 -21.03 6.98
C SER A 138 -11.36 -20.75 7.06
N THR A 139 -12.17 -21.80 7.17
CA THR A 139 -13.64 -21.66 7.33
C THR A 139 -14.03 -20.91 8.59
N ALA A 140 -13.21 -20.96 9.66
CA ALA A 140 -13.48 -20.26 10.91
C ALA A 140 -13.31 -18.73 10.76
N GLU A 141 -12.45 -18.28 9.85
CA GLU A 141 -12.17 -16.86 9.62
C GLU A 141 -13.21 -16.19 8.70
N VAL A 142 -14.08 -16.96 8.05
CA VAL A 142 -15.10 -16.43 7.13
C VAL A 142 -16.02 -15.44 7.82
N ALA A 143 -16.48 -15.75 9.04
CA ALA A 143 -17.35 -14.86 9.81
C ALA A 143 -16.65 -13.55 10.21
N ASP A 144 -15.36 -13.62 10.54
CA ASP A 144 -14.54 -12.43 10.84
C ASP A 144 -14.34 -11.57 9.59
N ILE A 145 -14.02 -12.18 8.45
CA ILE A 145 -13.89 -11.47 7.18
C ILE A 145 -15.18 -10.72 6.84
N LEU A 146 -16.35 -11.36 6.97
CA LEU A 146 -17.63 -10.70 6.75
C LEU A 146 -17.86 -9.51 7.69
N ALA A 147 -17.58 -9.67 8.99
CA ALA A 147 -17.73 -8.60 9.96
C ALA A 147 -16.78 -7.42 9.66
N ARG A 148 -15.53 -7.71 9.32
CA ARG A 148 -14.52 -6.70 8.92
C ARG A 148 -14.92 -5.97 7.66
N THR A 149 -15.49 -6.66 6.69
CA THR A 149 -15.98 -6.05 5.45
C THR A 149 -17.17 -5.14 5.72
N ARG A 150 -18.13 -5.53 6.56
CA ARG A 150 -19.24 -4.64 7.00
C ARG A 150 -18.76 -3.37 7.70
N ALA A 151 -17.73 -3.50 8.53
CA ALA A 151 -17.15 -2.37 9.26
C ALA A 151 -16.29 -1.44 8.36
N GLY A 152 -16.00 -1.86 7.13
CA GLY A 152 -15.08 -1.21 6.21
C GLY A 152 -13.67 -1.78 6.35
N VAL A 153 -13.18 -2.45 5.30
CA VAL A 153 -11.84 -3.07 5.29
C VAL A 153 -10.70 -2.01 5.31
N ASP A 154 -11.05 -0.75 5.00
CA ASP A 154 -10.21 0.44 5.09
C ASP A 154 -10.16 1.05 6.50
N ALA A 155 -11.06 0.64 7.41
CA ALA A 155 -10.90 0.90 8.83
C ALA A 155 -9.73 0.04 9.31
N ALA A 156 -8.56 0.68 9.31
CA ALA A 156 -7.27 0.17 9.77
C ALA A 156 -7.40 -1.02 10.72
N ASP A 157 -6.91 -2.19 10.28
CA ASP A 157 -6.63 -3.30 11.17
C ASP A 157 -5.69 -2.78 12.28
N PRO A 158 -6.13 -2.66 13.54
CA PRO A 158 -5.31 -2.11 14.62
C PRO A 158 -4.15 -3.03 14.99
N GLY A 159 -4.08 -4.25 14.44
CA GLY A 159 -3.16 -5.31 14.87
C GLY A 159 -2.06 -5.68 13.89
N LYS A 160 -2.10 -5.27 12.62
CA LYS A 160 -1.05 -5.58 11.62
C LYS A 160 -0.88 -4.45 10.62
N THR A 161 0.03 -3.53 10.92
CA THR A 161 0.53 -2.55 9.97
C THR A 161 1.38 -3.27 8.91
N GLU A 162 0.77 -3.77 7.85
CA GLU A 162 1.44 -4.31 6.66
C GLU A 162 2.27 -3.26 5.87
N ARG A 163 2.56 -2.11 6.49
CA ARG A 163 3.43 -1.04 5.97
C ARG A 163 4.75 -0.91 6.73
N ASP A 164 5.01 -1.79 7.69
CA ASP A 164 6.27 -1.82 8.42
C ASP A 164 7.28 -2.72 7.69
N ILE A 165 8.11 -2.10 6.85
CA ILE A 165 9.17 -2.81 6.13
C ILE A 165 10.41 -2.87 7.04
N PRO A 166 10.79 -4.03 7.58
CA PRO A 166 11.98 -4.13 8.43
C PRO A 166 13.24 -3.85 7.62
N MET A 167 14.02 -2.88 8.07
CA MET A 167 15.27 -2.48 7.45
C MET A 167 16.44 -3.20 8.10
N CYS A 168 17.20 -3.94 7.30
CA CYS A 168 18.49 -4.49 7.71
C CYS A 168 19.59 -3.45 7.51
N VAL A 169 19.96 -2.72 8.57
CA VAL A 169 20.85 -1.55 8.46
C VAL A 169 22.30 -1.81 8.88
N ARG A 170 23.25 -1.13 8.23
CA ARG A 170 24.70 -1.24 8.46
C ARG A 170 25.38 0.12 8.48
N CYS A 171 26.47 0.23 9.23
CA CYS A 171 27.34 1.40 9.20
C CYS A 171 27.95 1.59 7.80
N PRO A 172 27.86 2.78 7.17
CA PRO A 172 28.45 3.04 5.86
C PRO A 172 29.99 3.04 5.85
N ARG A 173 30.65 3.10 7.03
CA ARG A 173 32.12 3.13 7.13
C ARG A 173 32.75 1.78 7.44
N CYS A 174 32.18 1.01 8.37
CA CYS A 174 32.76 -0.27 8.82
C CYS A 174 31.89 -1.49 8.51
N GLU A 175 30.75 -1.29 7.82
CA GLU A 175 29.79 -2.32 7.39
C GLU A 175 29.17 -3.18 8.50
N HIS A 176 29.48 -2.93 9.78
CA HIS A 176 28.87 -3.64 10.89
C HIS A 176 27.36 -3.38 10.95
N SER A 177 26.62 -4.42 11.32
CA SER A 177 25.18 -4.33 11.59
C SER A 177 24.94 -3.34 12.73
N LEU A 178 24.02 -2.40 12.53
CA LEU A 178 23.58 -1.50 13.59
C LEU A 178 22.33 -2.03 14.31
N LEU A 179 21.83 -3.19 13.91
CA LEU A 179 20.71 -3.85 14.58
C LEU A 179 21.12 -4.46 15.93
N ASP A 180 20.33 -4.18 16.95
CA ASP A 180 20.41 -4.71 18.30
C ASP A 180 19.19 -5.62 18.58
N PRO A 181 19.35 -6.95 18.53
CA PRO A 181 18.26 -7.89 18.79
C PRO A 181 17.89 -8.00 20.27
N SER A 182 18.72 -7.50 21.19
CA SER A 182 18.48 -7.61 22.64
C SER A 182 17.35 -6.68 23.12
N ARG A 183 17.05 -5.63 22.36
CA ARG A 183 16.02 -4.64 22.67
C ARG A 183 15.22 -4.32 21.41
N ALA A 184 14.03 -4.91 21.32
CA ALA A 184 13.14 -4.69 20.19
C ALA A 184 12.32 -3.41 20.34
N LEU A 185 12.05 -2.73 19.23
CA LEU A 185 11.05 -1.67 19.10
C LEU A 185 10.03 -2.13 18.05
N ASP A 186 8.74 -1.96 18.33
CA ASP A 186 7.64 -2.38 17.45
C ASP A 186 7.73 -3.87 17.03
N GLY A 187 8.17 -4.73 17.94
CA GLY A 187 8.33 -6.16 17.68
C GLY A 187 9.54 -6.54 16.81
N HIS A 188 10.41 -5.60 16.45
CA HIS A 188 11.58 -5.81 15.59
C HIS A 188 12.89 -5.36 16.27
N PRO A 189 14.06 -5.94 15.91
CA PRO A 189 15.35 -5.49 16.43
C PRO A 189 15.53 -3.98 16.24
N SER A 190 16.00 -3.26 17.26
CA SER A 190 16.20 -1.81 17.14
C SER A 190 17.52 -1.46 16.46
N ILE A 191 17.62 -0.26 15.90
CA ILE A 191 18.87 0.30 15.37
C ILE A 191 19.57 1.03 16.52
N ARG A 192 20.71 0.53 17.00
CA ARG A 192 21.47 1.14 18.09
C ARG A 192 22.56 2.07 17.54
N LEU A 193 22.60 3.28 18.07
CA LEU A 193 23.57 4.32 17.74
C LEU A 193 24.06 5.02 19.01
N ASP A 194 25.24 5.61 18.97
CA ASP A 194 25.63 6.61 19.97
C ASP A 194 25.14 7.98 19.51
N SER A 195 24.58 8.77 20.41
CA SER A 195 24.07 10.11 20.16
C SER A 195 24.80 11.16 21.00
N ALA A 196 24.99 12.35 20.45
CA ALA A 196 25.51 13.50 21.18
C ALA A 196 24.74 14.78 20.84
N PHE A 197 24.38 15.57 21.84
CA PHE A 197 23.77 16.89 21.69
C PHE A 197 24.15 17.75 22.89
N ASP A 198 24.37 19.06 22.69
CA ASP A 198 24.72 20.02 23.76
C ASP A 198 25.81 19.56 24.74
N GLY A 199 26.81 18.80 24.24
CA GLY A 199 27.90 18.26 25.04
C GLY A 199 27.58 16.98 25.83
N VAL A 200 26.31 16.55 25.86
CA VAL A 200 25.87 15.28 26.46
C VAL A 200 26.05 14.15 25.44
N ARG A 201 26.56 13.00 25.88
CA ARG A 201 26.67 11.78 25.08
C ARG A 201 25.90 10.65 25.74
N GLY A 202 25.24 9.82 24.93
CA GLY A 202 24.55 8.62 25.38
C GLY A 202 24.17 7.73 24.20
N TRP A 203 23.41 6.68 24.44
CA TRP A 203 22.89 5.82 23.37
C TRP A 203 21.48 6.21 22.93
N VAL A 204 21.17 5.91 21.68
CA VAL A 204 19.83 5.97 21.12
C VAL A 204 19.51 4.68 20.35
N ARG A 205 18.25 4.28 20.40
CA ARG A 205 17.66 3.19 19.64
C ARG A 205 16.53 3.71 18.79
N LEU A 206 16.56 3.38 17.51
CA LEU A 206 15.52 3.73 16.56
C LEU A 206 14.81 2.44 16.12
N SER A 207 13.53 2.51 15.77
CA SER A 207 12.87 1.36 15.14
C SER A 207 13.57 0.96 13.84
N SER A 208 13.70 -0.34 13.58
CA SER A 208 14.16 -0.83 12.28
C SER A 208 13.06 -0.87 11.24
N LEU A 209 11.80 -0.64 11.62
CA LEU A 209 10.68 -0.59 10.68
C LEU A 209 10.65 0.75 9.95
N TYR A 210 10.71 0.70 8.62
CA TYR A 210 10.46 1.89 7.81
C TYR A 210 9.03 2.37 8.02
N GLY A 211 8.87 3.62 8.46
CA GLY A 211 7.57 4.21 8.83
C GLY A 211 7.38 4.37 10.35
N SER A 212 7.97 3.49 11.17
CA SER A 212 7.85 3.59 12.63
C SER A 212 8.66 4.75 13.19
N ARG A 213 8.04 5.50 14.11
CA ARG A 213 8.65 6.65 14.82
C ARG A 213 9.20 6.28 16.20
N SER A 214 9.06 5.03 16.61
CA SER A 214 9.47 4.59 17.94
C SER A 214 10.96 4.78 18.13
N THR A 215 11.30 5.40 19.25
CA THR A 215 12.68 5.62 19.69
C THR A 215 12.79 5.42 21.19
N ASP A 216 13.90 4.82 21.61
CA ASP A 216 14.29 4.67 23.01
C ASP A 216 15.67 5.31 23.16
N ALA A 217 15.88 6.21 24.10
CA ALA A 217 17.12 6.96 24.24
C ALA A 217 17.51 7.06 25.71
N GLU A 218 18.82 7.03 25.97
CA GLU A 218 19.36 7.27 27.31
C GLU A 218 19.06 8.69 27.79
N TYR A 219 19.24 9.66 26.88
CA TYR A 219 18.92 11.06 27.08
C TYR A 219 18.11 11.55 25.89
N GLY A 220 16.93 12.14 26.15
CA GLY A 220 16.11 12.76 25.12
C GLY A 220 16.67 14.12 24.70
N ALA A 221 16.92 14.31 23.40
CA ALA A 221 17.30 15.62 22.88
C ALA A 221 16.13 16.62 23.05
N PRO A 222 16.36 17.82 23.62
CA PRO A 222 15.34 18.85 23.73
C PRO A 222 14.74 19.19 22.36
N GLU A 223 13.47 19.60 22.36
CA GLU A 223 12.76 19.91 21.12
C GLU A 223 13.48 20.99 20.30
N GLY A 224 13.68 20.73 19.01
CA GLY A 224 14.40 21.63 18.11
C GLY A 224 15.93 21.48 18.07
N VAL A 225 16.54 20.69 18.97
CA VAL A 225 17.99 20.45 18.97
C VAL A 225 18.36 19.32 18.00
N ALA A 226 19.43 19.52 17.22
CA ALA A 226 19.97 18.52 16.31
C ALA A 226 21.00 17.63 17.01
N ALA A 227 20.75 16.33 17.04
CA ALA A 227 21.67 15.34 17.60
C ALA A 227 22.70 14.86 16.55
N GLU A 228 23.95 14.74 16.94
CA GLU A 228 24.95 14.01 16.18
C GLU A 228 24.87 12.52 16.50
N TYR A 229 24.91 11.67 15.48
CA TYR A 229 24.89 10.22 15.66
C TYR A 229 26.21 9.59 15.22
N PHE A 230 26.66 8.59 15.96
CA PHE A 230 27.90 7.86 15.74
C PHE A 230 27.66 6.36 15.73
N CYS A 231 28.48 5.64 14.97
CA CYS A 231 28.47 4.19 14.96
C CYS A 231 29.05 3.63 16.29
N PRO A 232 28.35 2.71 16.99
CA PRO A 232 28.84 2.14 18.24
C PRO A 232 30.04 1.18 18.06
N HIS A 233 30.37 0.80 16.82
CA HIS A 233 31.47 -0.11 16.51
C HIS A 233 32.76 0.60 16.11
N CYS A 234 32.67 1.66 15.29
CA CYS A 234 33.84 2.37 14.77
C CYS A 234 33.88 3.86 15.13
N HIS A 235 32.90 4.34 15.89
CA HIS A 235 32.75 5.73 16.34
C HIS A 235 32.73 6.78 15.21
N ALA A 236 32.48 6.34 13.97
CA ALA A 236 32.33 7.23 12.84
C ALA A 236 31.05 8.05 12.97
N ARG A 237 31.14 9.35 12.67
CA ARG A 237 30.00 10.24 12.54
C ARG A 237 29.13 9.80 11.37
N LEU A 238 27.84 9.56 11.63
CA LEU A 238 26.84 9.12 10.64
C LEU A 238 25.90 10.26 10.22
N THR A 239 25.97 11.41 10.88
CA THR A 239 25.21 12.62 10.52
C THR A 239 26.01 13.52 9.57
N GLY A 240 25.41 13.90 8.44
CA GLY A 240 26.04 14.73 7.42
C GLY A 240 25.08 15.17 6.31
N PRO A 241 25.59 15.67 5.17
CA PRO A 241 24.77 16.04 4.00
C PRO A 241 24.14 14.80 3.34
N PRO A 242 22.96 14.89 2.69
CA PRO A 242 22.19 16.10 2.41
C PRO A 242 21.48 16.65 3.67
N ARG A 243 21.00 17.91 3.57
CA ARG A 243 20.26 18.59 4.63
C ARG A 243 18.77 18.24 4.54
N CYS A 244 18.07 18.27 5.67
CA CYS A 244 16.63 18.04 5.74
C CYS A 244 15.85 19.12 4.97
N ALA A 245 14.88 18.70 4.14
CA ALA A 245 14.07 19.63 3.35
C ALA A 245 13.14 20.51 4.20
N GLU A 246 12.69 20.03 5.36
CA GLU A 246 11.77 20.78 6.24
C GLU A 246 12.49 21.76 7.18
N CYS A 247 13.65 21.39 7.72
CA CYS A 247 14.27 22.13 8.84
C CYS A 247 15.76 22.41 8.68
N ASP A 248 16.37 22.06 7.55
CA ASP A 248 17.79 22.25 7.21
C ASP A 248 18.80 21.61 8.19
N ALA A 249 18.34 20.73 9.08
CA ALA A 249 19.20 19.96 9.97
C ALA A 249 19.98 18.88 9.18
N PRO A 250 21.18 18.47 9.65
CA PRO A 250 21.91 17.37 9.02
C PRO A 250 21.13 16.06 9.14
N LEU A 251 21.29 15.16 8.16
CA LEU A 251 20.59 13.87 8.17
C LEU A 251 21.52 12.76 8.68
N LEU A 252 20.97 11.88 9.51
CA LEU A 252 21.54 10.57 9.82
C LEU A 252 21.54 9.72 8.55
N ARG A 253 22.67 9.11 8.21
CA ARG A 253 22.85 8.27 7.01
C ARG A 253 23.31 6.88 7.38
N ILE A 254 22.51 5.88 7.03
CA ILE A 254 22.81 4.47 7.31
C ILE A 254 22.54 3.63 6.06
N SER A 255 23.42 2.68 5.75
CA SER A 255 23.25 1.80 4.59
C SER A 255 22.23 0.71 4.86
N VAL A 256 21.39 0.37 3.87
CA VAL A 256 20.44 -0.76 3.95
C VAL A 256 21.00 -1.96 3.18
N ARG A 257 20.91 -3.15 3.76
CA ARG A 257 21.31 -4.41 3.13
C ARG A 257 20.43 -4.67 1.91
N GLY A 258 21.05 -4.90 0.76
CA GLY A 258 20.34 -5.01 -0.53
C GLY A 258 20.41 -3.74 -1.38
N GLY A 259 20.98 -2.65 -0.84
CA GLY A 259 21.16 -1.39 -1.55
C GLY A 259 20.33 -0.27 -0.94
N GLY A 260 20.79 0.96 -1.15
CA GLY A 260 20.13 2.18 -0.67
C GLY A 260 20.64 2.71 0.67
N VAL A 261 20.19 3.91 1.01
CA VAL A 261 20.58 4.66 2.20
C VAL A 261 19.33 5.15 2.93
N PHE A 262 19.19 4.78 4.19
CA PHE A 262 18.18 5.33 5.07
C PHE A 262 18.66 6.69 5.60
N LEU A 263 17.83 7.71 5.38
CA LEU A 263 18.02 9.08 5.83
C LEU A 263 16.98 9.42 6.89
N ARG A 264 17.42 9.97 8.02
CA ARG A 264 16.54 10.46 9.08
C ARG A 264 17.00 11.82 9.58
N CYS A 265 16.08 12.75 9.81
CA CYS A 265 16.42 14.03 10.41
C CYS A 265 17.04 13.89 11.80
N SER A 266 18.13 14.61 12.05
CA SER A 266 18.78 14.67 13.37
C SER A 266 18.06 15.56 14.38
N ARG A 267 17.21 16.47 13.92
CA ARG A 267 16.52 17.44 14.77
C ARG A 267 15.37 16.79 15.52
N SER A 268 15.41 16.89 16.85
CA SER A 268 14.29 16.52 17.71
C SER A 268 13.03 17.31 17.32
N GLY A 269 11.93 16.61 17.08
CA GLY A 269 10.65 17.18 16.62
C GLY A 269 10.43 17.18 15.09
N CYS A 270 11.45 16.93 14.27
CA CYS A 270 11.28 16.80 12.82
C CYS A 270 10.95 15.35 12.42
N ASN A 271 9.95 15.17 11.57
CA ASN A 271 9.44 13.84 11.19
C ASN A 271 10.07 13.26 9.92
N GLU A 272 10.86 14.07 9.20
CA GLU A 272 11.46 13.71 7.92
C GLU A 272 12.36 12.48 8.01
N ARG A 273 12.01 11.51 7.17
CA ARG A 273 12.72 10.25 6.98
C ARG A 273 12.45 9.75 5.57
N PHE A 274 13.47 9.23 4.93
CA PHE A 274 13.37 8.75 3.56
C PHE A 274 14.35 7.61 3.33
N LEU A 275 13.93 6.62 2.55
CA LEU A 275 14.78 5.55 2.08
C LEU A 275 15.19 5.84 0.64
N ASP A 276 16.45 6.22 0.42
CA ASP A 276 16.98 6.40 -0.92
C ASP A 276 17.44 5.07 -1.50
N VAL A 277 16.63 4.49 -2.39
CA VAL A 277 16.93 3.22 -3.06
C VAL A 277 17.85 3.37 -4.27
N ARG A 278 18.25 4.58 -4.66
CA ARG A 278 18.95 4.86 -5.93
C ARG A 278 20.47 4.65 -5.90
N GLY A 279 21.01 4.09 -4.81
CA GLY A 279 22.44 3.77 -4.66
C GLY A 279 23.33 5.00 -4.38
N PRO A 280 24.58 4.79 -3.94
CA PRO A 280 25.48 5.87 -3.55
C PRO A 280 26.01 6.62 -4.80
N GLY A 281 25.48 7.82 -5.08
CA GLY A 281 26.04 8.72 -6.10
C GLY A 281 25.04 9.53 -6.93
N ALA A 282 23.74 9.23 -6.87
CA ALA A 282 22.73 10.07 -7.51
C ALA A 282 22.44 11.31 -6.64
N PRO A 283 22.47 12.54 -7.17
CA PRO A 283 22.03 13.71 -6.42
C PRO A 283 20.55 13.54 -6.03
N ALA A 284 20.23 13.91 -4.79
CA ALA A 284 18.86 13.93 -4.30
C ALA A 284 18.09 15.03 -5.05
N GLU A 285 17.38 14.69 -6.12
CA GLU A 285 16.32 15.55 -6.64
C GLU A 285 15.20 15.62 -5.57
N PRO A 286 14.74 16.82 -5.18
CA PRO A 286 13.59 16.95 -4.30
C PRO A 286 12.34 16.34 -4.97
N PRO A 287 11.36 15.87 -4.18
CA PRO A 287 10.12 15.33 -4.74
C PRO A 287 9.45 16.36 -5.66
N ARG A 288 9.13 15.94 -6.89
CA ARG A 288 8.38 16.78 -7.84
C ARG A 288 7.00 17.07 -7.26
N GLY A 289 6.82 18.30 -6.78
CA GLY A 289 5.56 18.75 -6.17
C GLY A 289 5.53 20.21 -5.73
N LEU A 290 6.48 21.05 -6.15
CA LEU A 290 6.41 22.50 -5.96
C LEU A 290 6.22 23.17 -7.33
N PRO A 291 5.27 24.12 -7.48
CA PRO A 291 5.03 24.78 -8.74
C PRO A 291 6.29 25.54 -9.19
N ALA A 292 6.66 25.31 -10.45
CA ALA A 292 7.75 26.00 -11.09
C ALA A 292 7.33 27.44 -11.42
N GLU A 293 7.50 28.36 -10.47
CA GLU A 293 7.50 29.78 -10.74
C GLU A 293 8.69 30.48 -10.08
N SER A 294 9.56 30.99 -10.94
CA SER A 294 10.46 32.16 -10.77
C SER A 294 11.94 31.86 -11.05
N ALA A 295 12.27 31.68 -12.33
CA ALA A 295 13.59 31.99 -12.87
C ALA A 295 13.41 32.82 -14.15
N ARG A 296 13.05 34.09 -13.95
CA ARG A 296 13.29 35.20 -14.88
C ARG A 296 13.76 36.40 -14.08
N THR A 297 15.05 36.48 -13.83
CA THR A 297 15.88 37.68 -14.06
C THR A 297 17.34 37.30 -13.92
#